data_AF-A0A7S4VE11-F1
#
_entry.id   AF-A0A7S4VE11-F1
#
_cell.length_a   1.000
_cell.length_b   1.000
_cell.length_c   1.000
_cell.angle_alpha   90.00
_cell.angle_beta   90.00
_cell.angle_gamma   90.00
#
_symmetry.space_group_name_H-M   'P 1'
#
loop_
_entity.id
_entity.type
_entity.pdbx_description
1 polymer ?
#
loop_
_entity_poly.entity_id
_entity_poly.type
_entity_poly.pdbx_seq_one_letter_code
_entity_poly.pdbx_strand_id
1 'polypeptide(L)'
;MIPVKGNDIDLGKPADFPSYGWDNEYGERNVNVPDFLASENMITNGEFWNFVADGGYRNKEYWCEDGWDWRKHRNMKWPFFWEQSGPQGSHEYNLRTIFQVVPMQWDWPVDVNYYEAQAFCRWKTQKDGSPTSQPYRILTEAEHHLMRPKEHDLEASRKDVSADKVMVTPGSEFAKGATGANLNLAFSSQNPVGSFPPSTSGHFDVTGNAWEWTEDHFNPLKGFEVHHVYDDFSTPCFDGKHSMIVGGSFISTGDEASVYARFHFRPHFLQHSGFRLVASDAKAPATHLYPGNFSGQAAARDVVVADDTNDDSNVYESEELLGMYLGLHFPSSGSDEGISSILNHKNSPLHGLSFPQRVAQLLNDLQPQRTNNRALDIGCAVGGSSFELAKHFDHVEAFDFSDFFITAAQGMQKSDRMKFKVPIEADIHEEVVAAHNEGVSAEMLNRVNFFVGDACKLKDYSSEIGTFDGVTMANLLCRLPDPMACLDALPHVVNKGGVVVMVTPFSWLEDFTPRSKWLGGFRDPVSGEPLYSIDALQTIMEERGFEKIHDEEMPLVIREHQRKYQYIISQATAWRKQ
;
A
#
# COMPACT_ATOMS: atom_id res chain seq x y z
N MET A 1 9.64 -33.94 2.10
CA MET A 1 9.27 -32.75 2.88
C MET A 1 9.20 -33.13 4.34
N ILE A 2 9.59 -32.22 5.22
CA ILE A 2 9.69 -32.44 6.66
C ILE A 2 8.64 -31.57 7.35
N PRO A 3 7.89 -32.11 8.33
CA PRO A 3 6.92 -31.32 9.10
C PRO A 3 7.62 -30.35 10.06
N VAL A 4 7.10 -29.14 10.12
CA VAL A 4 7.47 -28.10 11.08
C VAL A 4 6.23 -27.78 11.91
N LYS A 5 6.36 -27.89 13.23
CA LYS A 5 5.29 -27.52 14.15
C LYS A 5 5.19 -25.99 14.19
N GLY A 6 3.98 -25.48 14.00
CA GLY A 6 3.68 -24.06 14.09
C GLY A 6 3.94 -23.51 15.50
N ASN A 7 4.28 -22.24 15.57
CA ASN A 7 4.55 -21.52 16.81
C ASN A 7 4.40 -20.00 16.57
N ASP A 8 4.33 -19.23 17.65
CA ASP A 8 4.41 -17.77 17.57
C ASP A 8 5.86 -17.34 17.33
N ILE A 9 6.05 -16.39 16.42
CA ILE A 9 7.35 -15.76 16.11
C ILE A 9 7.23 -14.25 16.34
N ASP A 10 8.15 -13.71 17.13
CA ASP A 10 8.31 -12.27 17.32
C ASP A 10 9.41 -11.76 16.39
N LEU A 11 9.04 -10.96 15.39
CA LEU A 11 9.95 -10.32 14.45
C LEU A 11 10.41 -8.95 14.96
N GLY A 12 11.63 -8.58 14.56
CA GLY A 12 12.17 -7.23 14.72
C GLY A 12 13.32 -7.11 15.71
N LYS A 13 14.32 -6.30 15.40
CA LYS A 13 15.55 -6.14 16.18
C LYS A 13 15.34 -5.20 17.36
N PRO A 14 15.83 -5.54 18.57
CA PRO A 14 15.79 -4.61 19.71
C PRO A 14 16.50 -3.29 19.38
N ALA A 15 15.95 -2.15 19.78
CA ALA A 15 16.52 -0.84 19.46
C ALA A 15 17.91 -0.61 20.10
N ASP A 16 18.17 -1.24 21.24
CA ASP A 16 19.45 -1.19 21.97
C ASP A 16 20.37 -2.38 21.66
N PHE A 17 20.09 -3.12 20.58
CA PHE A 17 20.90 -4.28 20.21
C PHE A 17 22.35 -3.87 19.87
N PRO A 18 23.37 -4.61 20.33
CA PRO A 18 24.76 -4.15 20.29
C PRO A 18 25.44 -4.25 18.90
N SER A 19 24.71 -4.66 17.86
CA SER A 19 25.19 -4.69 16.48
C SER A 19 24.38 -3.74 15.58
N TYR A 20 25.04 -3.21 14.55
CA TYR A 20 24.39 -2.45 13.49
C TYR A 20 23.29 -3.28 12.82
N GLY A 21 22.23 -2.62 12.34
CA GLY A 21 21.19 -3.16 11.47
C GLY A 21 20.51 -2.05 10.68
N TRP A 22 19.85 -2.41 9.59
CA TRP A 22 19.05 -1.47 8.81
C TRP A 22 17.73 -1.13 9.48
N ASP A 23 17.16 0.03 9.13
CA ASP A 23 15.90 0.54 9.69
C ASP A 23 14.74 -0.46 9.58
N ASN A 24 14.63 -1.18 8.47
CA ASN A 24 13.59 -2.19 8.25
C ASN A 24 13.64 -3.39 9.20
N GLU A 25 14.76 -3.58 9.90
CA GLU A 25 14.93 -4.66 10.86
C GLU A 25 14.29 -4.32 12.20
N TYR A 26 14.13 -3.03 12.53
CA TYR A 26 13.61 -2.58 13.83
C TYR A 26 12.09 -2.43 13.83
N GLY A 27 11.53 -2.46 15.04
CA GLY A 27 10.09 -2.51 15.29
C GLY A 27 9.65 -3.90 15.75
N GLU A 28 8.35 -4.14 15.77
CA GLU A 28 7.78 -5.37 16.32
C GLU A 28 6.70 -5.95 15.41
N ARG A 29 6.65 -7.28 15.29
CA ARG A 29 5.49 -8.00 14.78
C ARG A 29 5.44 -9.41 15.37
N ASN A 30 4.37 -9.73 16.06
CA ASN A 30 4.05 -11.10 16.44
C ASN A 30 3.29 -11.79 15.30
N VAL A 31 3.73 -12.98 14.92
CA VAL A 31 3.12 -13.80 13.86
C VAL A 31 2.84 -15.19 14.41
N ASN A 32 1.56 -15.58 14.42
CA ASN A 32 1.17 -16.97 14.69
C ASN A 32 1.39 -17.80 13.42
N VAL A 33 2.41 -18.67 13.43
CA VAL A 33 2.71 -19.54 12.29
C VAL A 33 2.01 -20.88 12.48
N PRO A 34 1.16 -21.31 11.53
CA PRO A 34 0.51 -22.63 11.58
C PRO A 34 1.50 -23.77 11.28
N ASP A 35 1.10 -25.01 11.52
CA ASP A 35 1.86 -26.18 11.08
C ASP A 35 2.04 -26.18 9.55
N PHE A 36 3.22 -26.56 9.08
CA PHE A 36 3.52 -26.66 7.65
C PHE A 36 4.53 -27.78 7.36
N LEU A 37 4.65 -28.14 6.09
CA LEU A 37 5.69 -28.98 5.54
C LEU A 37 6.64 -28.10 4.73
N ALA A 38 7.95 -28.33 4.83
CA ALA A 38 8.94 -27.73 3.93
C ALA A 38 9.83 -28.79 3.26
N SER A 39 10.41 -28.50 2.09
CA SER A 39 11.41 -29.38 1.49
C SER A 39 12.70 -29.37 2.33
N GLU A 40 13.30 -30.56 2.47
CA GLU A 40 14.50 -30.80 3.29
C GLU A 40 15.66 -29.87 2.88
N ASN A 41 15.84 -29.68 1.58
CA ASN A 41 16.80 -28.77 0.97
C ASN A 41 16.08 -27.65 0.20
N MET A 42 16.82 -26.59 -0.13
CA MET A 42 16.46 -25.70 -1.24
C MET A 42 16.35 -26.49 -2.54
N ILE A 43 15.56 -25.98 -3.49
CA ILE A 43 15.43 -26.61 -4.80
C ILE A 43 16.77 -26.55 -5.55
N THR A 44 17.23 -27.72 -5.97
CA THR A 44 18.51 -27.88 -6.66
C THR A 44 18.42 -27.58 -8.16
N ASN A 45 19.55 -27.32 -8.81
CA ASN A 45 19.62 -27.22 -10.27
C ASN A 45 19.05 -28.48 -10.96
N GLY A 46 19.29 -29.67 -10.39
CA GLY A 46 18.81 -30.94 -10.92
C GLY A 46 17.29 -31.11 -10.79
N GLU A 47 16.70 -30.64 -9.69
CA GLU A 47 15.24 -30.60 -9.55
C GLU A 47 14.61 -29.59 -10.51
N PHE A 48 15.20 -28.39 -10.60
CA PHE A 48 14.74 -27.34 -11.50
C PHE A 48 14.90 -27.70 -12.97
N TRP A 49 15.89 -28.53 -13.31
CA TRP A 49 16.04 -29.10 -14.64
C TRP A 49 14.80 -29.86 -15.09
N ASN A 50 14.16 -30.63 -14.21
CA ASN A 50 12.93 -31.35 -14.56
C ASN A 50 11.80 -30.40 -14.96
N PHE A 51 11.69 -29.24 -14.30
CA PHE A 51 10.75 -28.18 -14.68
C PHE A 51 11.07 -27.61 -16.06
N VAL A 52 12.35 -27.32 -16.34
CA VAL A 52 12.79 -26.84 -17.67
C VAL A 52 12.50 -27.86 -18.77
N ALA A 53 12.85 -29.13 -18.53
CA ALA A 53 12.66 -30.25 -19.45
C ALA A 53 11.18 -30.43 -19.82
N ASP A 54 10.30 -30.40 -18.81
CA ASP A 54 8.84 -30.51 -18.96
C ASP A 54 8.19 -29.26 -19.60
N GLY A 55 8.99 -28.28 -20.00
CA GLY A 55 8.50 -27.09 -20.68
C GLY A 55 7.95 -26.04 -19.74
N GLY A 56 8.46 -25.96 -18.52
CA GLY A 56 8.13 -24.92 -17.53
C GLY A 56 8.19 -23.50 -18.09
N TYR A 57 9.25 -23.16 -18.83
CA TYR A 57 9.38 -21.86 -19.50
C TYR A 57 8.52 -21.72 -20.77
N ARG A 58 7.91 -22.81 -21.26
CA ARG A 58 7.09 -22.81 -22.48
C ARG A 58 5.59 -22.82 -22.18
N ASN A 59 5.18 -23.14 -20.96
CA ASN A 59 3.77 -23.18 -20.56
C ASN A 59 3.39 -21.94 -19.74
N LYS A 60 2.48 -21.11 -20.26
CA LYS A 60 1.98 -19.89 -19.58
C LYS A 60 1.23 -20.19 -18.29
N GLU A 61 0.58 -21.35 -18.18
CA GLU A 61 -0.29 -21.69 -17.04
C GLU A 61 0.45 -21.70 -15.70
N TYR A 62 1.77 -21.97 -15.72
CA TYR A 62 2.60 -21.93 -14.52
C TYR A 62 2.95 -20.51 -14.05
N TRP A 63 2.72 -19.47 -14.86
CA TRP A 63 3.24 -18.13 -14.57
C TRP A 63 2.10 -17.18 -14.19
N CYS A 64 2.39 -16.19 -13.35
CA CYS A 64 1.55 -14.99 -13.28
C CYS A 64 1.71 -14.16 -14.56
N GLU A 65 0.83 -13.18 -14.78
CA GLU A 65 0.87 -12.34 -15.99
C GLU A 65 2.20 -11.58 -16.11
N ASP A 66 2.61 -10.88 -15.05
CA ASP A 66 3.88 -10.14 -15.02
C ASP A 66 5.10 -11.04 -15.23
N GLY A 67 5.11 -12.22 -14.61
CA GLY A 67 6.19 -13.20 -14.76
C GLY A 67 6.27 -13.75 -16.18
N TRP A 68 5.12 -14.03 -16.81
CA TRP A 68 5.07 -14.47 -18.20
C TRP A 68 5.53 -13.38 -19.16
N ASP A 69 5.13 -12.13 -18.91
CA ASP A 69 5.53 -10.97 -19.72
C ASP A 69 7.02 -10.69 -19.59
N TRP A 70 7.58 -10.74 -18.38
CA TRP A 70 9.03 -10.68 -18.16
C TRP A 70 9.75 -11.80 -18.94
N ARG A 71 9.28 -13.05 -18.78
CA ARG A 71 9.88 -14.22 -19.43
C ARG A 71 9.88 -14.09 -20.95
N LYS A 72 8.77 -13.62 -21.54
CA LYS A 72 8.65 -13.34 -22.98
C LYS A 72 9.60 -12.22 -23.40
N HIS A 73 9.58 -11.10 -22.69
CA HIS A 73 10.39 -9.92 -22.99
C HIS A 73 11.89 -10.24 -22.98
N ARG A 74 12.35 -11.00 -21.97
CA ARG A 74 13.75 -11.44 -21.86
C ARG A 74 14.07 -12.67 -22.71
N ASN A 75 13.07 -13.31 -23.32
CA ASN A 75 13.21 -14.55 -24.09
C ASN A 75 13.91 -15.69 -23.31
N MET A 76 13.62 -15.78 -22.01
CA MET A 76 14.23 -16.76 -21.11
C MET A 76 13.72 -18.16 -21.39
N LYS A 77 14.61 -19.16 -21.28
CA LYS A 77 14.31 -20.58 -21.56
C LYS A 77 14.75 -21.53 -20.44
N TRP A 78 15.54 -21.03 -19.50
CA TRP A 78 16.16 -21.70 -18.36
C TRP A 78 16.73 -20.63 -17.41
N PRO A 79 17.17 -20.99 -16.18
CA PRO A 79 17.75 -20.04 -15.22
C PRO A 79 18.91 -19.21 -15.79
N PHE A 80 19.04 -17.96 -15.37
CA PHE A 80 19.94 -16.99 -16.00
C PHE A 80 21.42 -17.38 -16.00
N PHE A 81 21.88 -18.11 -14.98
CA PHE A 81 23.29 -18.52 -14.86
C PHE A 81 23.61 -19.84 -15.55
N TRP A 82 22.62 -20.51 -16.14
CA TRP A 82 22.88 -21.71 -16.95
C TRP A 82 23.32 -21.32 -18.35
N GLU A 83 24.48 -21.81 -18.75
CA GLU A 83 25.04 -21.60 -20.09
C GLU A 83 24.87 -22.85 -20.93
N GLN A 84 24.14 -22.75 -22.04
CA GLN A 84 23.98 -23.88 -22.95
C GLN A 84 25.33 -24.22 -23.60
N SER A 85 25.78 -25.46 -23.41
CA SER A 85 27.10 -25.93 -23.84
C SER A 85 27.07 -26.86 -25.07
N GLY A 86 25.89 -27.38 -25.43
CA GLY A 86 25.68 -28.22 -26.62
C GLY A 86 24.83 -27.55 -27.72
N PRO A 87 24.50 -28.30 -28.80
CA PRO A 87 23.62 -27.80 -29.87
C PRO A 87 22.27 -27.30 -29.35
N GLN A 88 21.64 -26.38 -30.06
CA GLN A 88 20.35 -25.84 -29.64
C GLN A 88 19.31 -26.97 -29.46
N GLY A 89 18.78 -27.10 -28.24
CA GLY A 89 17.83 -28.13 -27.86
C GLY A 89 18.45 -29.42 -27.30
N SER A 90 19.77 -29.54 -27.20
CA SER A 90 20.44 -30.68 -26.56
C SER A 90 20.20 -30.74 -25.05
N HIS A 91 19.79 -29.63 -24.45
CA HIS A 91 19.64 -29.47 -23.01
C HIS A 91 20.91 -29.76 -22.21
N GLU A 92 22.07 -29.58 -22.84
CA GLU A 92 23.37 -29.60 -22.18
C GLU A 92 23.69 -28.20 -21.66
N TYR A 93 24.01 -28.11 -20.37
CA TYR A 93 24.28 -26.86 -19.68
C TYR A 93 25.58 -26.95 -18.88
N ASN A 94 26.26 -25.81 -18.78
CA ASN A 94 27.26 -25.48 -17.78
C ASN A 94 26.67 -24.46 -16.79
N LEU A 95 27.32 -24.26 -15.65
CA LEU A 95 26.94 -23.26 -14.67
C LEU A 95 27.96 -22.12 -14.67
N ARG A 96 27.50 -20.88 -14.87
CA ARG A 96 28.31 -19.68 -14.72
C ARG A 96 28.29 -19.23 -13.25
N THR A 97 29.41 -19.41 -12.55
CA THR A 97 29.64 -18.85 -11.21
C THR A 97 30.25 -17.44 -11.33
N ILE A 98 30.61 -16.80 -10.21
CA ILE A 98 31.17 -15.43 -10.21
C ILE A 98 32.42 -15.33 -11.11
N PHE A 99 33.32 -16.30 -11.02
CA PHE A 99 34.67 -16.19 -11.62
C PHE A 99 34.91 -17.14 -12.79
N GLN A 100 34.03 -18.11 -13.02
CA GLN A 100 34.24 -19.13 -14.05
C GLN A 100 32.95 -19.80 -14.50
N VAL A 101 32.99 -20.41 -15.68
CA VAL A 101 31.99 -21.37 -16.13
C VAL A 101 32.50 -22.76 -15.77
N VAL A 102 31.70 -23.53 -15.03
CA VAL A 102 32.02 -24.89 -14.59
C VAL A 102 31.02 -25.88 -15.18
N PRO A 103 31.34 -27.20 -15.23
CA PRO A 103 30.34 -28.22 -15.50
C PRO A 103 29.13 -28.05 -14.58
N MET A 104 27.93 -28.37 -15.07
CA MET A 104 26.71 -28.17 -14.28
C MET A 104 26.77 -28.85 -12.91
N GLN A 105 26.42 -28.10 -11.88
CA GLN A 105 26.38 -28.55 -10.49
C GLN A 105 24.95 -28.85 -10.10
N TRP A 106 24.50 -30.08 -10.38
CA TRP A 106 23.08 -30.47 -10.27
C TRP A 106 22.54 -30.52 -8.85
N ASP A 107 23.41 -30.71 -7.86
CA ASP A 107 23.08 -30.79 -6.43
C ASP A 107 23.26 -29.45 -5.70
N TRP A 108 23.62 -28.37 -6.40
CA TRP A 108 23.66 -27.02 -5.84
C TRP A 108 22.26 -26.38 -5.91
N PRO A 109 21.94 -25.43 -5.01
CA PRO A 109 20.74 -24.62 -5.15
C PRO A 109 20.64 -23.95 -6.53
N VAL A 110 19.43 -23.83 -7.06
CA VAL A 110 19.18 -23.08 -8.29
C VAL A 110 19.08 -21.58 -7.99
N ASP A 111 19.79 -20.75 -8.76
CA ASP A 111 19.62 -19.28 -8.75
C ASP A 111 18.49 -18.87 -9.70
N VAL A 112 17.39 -18.36 -9.14
CA VAL A 112 16.18 -17.97 -9.87
C VAL A 112 15.55 -16.69 -9.28
N ASN A 113 14.74 -16.00 -10.08
CA ASN A 113 13.92 -14.92 -9.56
C ASN A 113 12.62 -15.43 -8.91
N TYR A 114 11.86 -14.52 -8.29
CA TYR A 114 10.61 -14.83 -7.60
C TYR A 114 9.57 -15.48 -8.53
N TYR A 115 9.44 -14.99 -9.77
CA TYR A 115 8.47 -15.53 -10.73
C TYR A 115 8.79 -16.97 -11.16
N GLU A 116 10.06 -17.27 -11.36
CA GLU A 116 10.56 -18.61 -11.67
C GLU A 116 10.30 -19.59 -10.51
N ALA A 117 10.55 -19.16 -9.26
CA ALA A 117 10.24 -19.94 -8.06
C ALA A 117 8.74 -20.26 -7.96
N GLN A 118 7.88 -19.25 -8.09
CA GLN A 118 6.42 -19.41 -8.09
C GLN A 118 5.95 -20.34 -9.23
N ALA A 119 6.52 -20.21 -10.43
CA ALA A 119 6.17 -21.07 -11.56
C ALA A 119 6.55 -22.53 -11.33
N PHE A 120 7.70 -22.78 -10.71
CA PHE A 120 8.10 -24.11 -10.30
C PHE A 120 7.11 -24.72 -9.29
N CYS A 121 6.68 -23.96 -8.26
CA CYS A 121 5.68 -24.42 -7.29
C CYS A 121 4.37 -24.84 -7.96
N ARG A 122 3.87 -24.06 -8.92
CA ARG A 122 2.65 -24.38 -9.69
C ARG A 122 2.82 -25.64 -10.55
N TRP A 123 3.94 -25.74 -11.27
CA TRP A 123 4.25 -26.94 -12.05
C TRP A 123 4.34 -28.19 -11.17
N LYS A 124 5.05 -28.10 -10.04
CA LYS A 124 5.22 -29.23 -9.12
C LYS A 124 3.88 -29.68 -8.54
N THR A 125 3.00 -28.71 -8.23
CA THR A 125 1.64 -29.00 -7.77
C THR A 125 0.83 -29.74 -8.83
N GLN A 126 0.88 -29.27 -10.08
CA GLN A 126 0.15 -29.93 -11.17
C GLN A 126 0.73 -31.33 -11.49
N LYS A 127 2.05 -31.48 -11.42
CA LYS A 127 2.74 -32.71 -11.79
C LYS A 127 2.55 -33.81 -10.74
N ASP A 128 2.74 -33.48 -9.47
CA ASP A 128 2.84 -34.49 -8.40
C ASP A 128 1.72 -34.38 -7.36
N GLY A 129 0.91 -33.32 -7.41
CA GLY A 129 -0.01 -32.96 -6.33
C GLY A 129 0.71 -32.32 -5.13
N SER A 130 -0.05 -31.71 -4.24
CA SER A 130 0.45 -31.26 -2.94
C SER A 130 0.15 -32.31 -1.86
N PRO A 131 0.99 -32.46 -0.83
CA PRO A 131 0.67 -33.30 0.33
C PRO A 131 -0.43 -32.69 1.22
N THR A 132 -0.87 -31.46 0.95
CA THR A 132 -1.97 -30.78 1.64
C THR A 132 -3.10 -30.44 0.65
N SER A 133 -4.22 -29.90 1.15
CA SER A 133 -5.34 -29.45 0.31
C SER A 133 -5.01 -28.21 -0.54
N GLN A 134 -3.93 -27.50 -0.23
CA GLN A 134 -3.49 -26.30 -0.92
C GLN A 134 -2.29 -26.58 -1.83
N PRO A 135 -2.08 -25.80 -2.90
CA PRO A 135 -0.92 -25.95 -3.77
C PRO A 135 0.41 -25.77 -3.02
N TYR A 136 1.50 -26.30 -3.60
CA TYR A 136 2.83 -25.90 -3.17
C TYR A 136 3.02 -24.40 -3.36
N ARG A 137 3.80 -23.82 -2.46
CA ARG A 137 4.23 -22.44 -2.49
C ARG A 137 5.68 -22.28 -2.02
N ILE A 138 6.15 -21.04 -1.93
CA ILE A 138 7.40 -20.71 -1.25
C ILE A 138 7.10 -20.35 0.22
N LEU A 139 8.14 -20.21 1.03
CA LEU A 139 8.02 -19.88 2.45
C LEU A 139 7.61 -18.42 2.70
N THR A 140 7.28 -18.14 3.95
CA THR A 140 7.20 -16.77 4.51
C THR A 140 8.41 -16.49 5.39
N GLU A 141 8.69 -15.22 5.67
CA GLU A 141 9.72 -14.77 6.62
C GLU A 141 9.56 -15.47 7.99
N ALA A 142 8.35 -15.52 8.52
CA ALA A 142 8.08 -16.14 9.82
C ALA A 142 8.31 -17.67 9.82
N GLU A 143 7.94 -18.36 8.74
CA GLU A 143 8.21 -19.80 8.59
C GLU A 143 9.71 -20.09 8.48
N HIS A 144 10.48 -19.20 7.85
CA HIS A 144 11.94 -19.32 7.76
C HIS A 144 12.58 -19.42 9.15
N HIS A 145 12.15 -18.54 10.07
CA HIS A 145 12.68 -18.51 11.44
C HIS A 145 12.47 -19.82 12.20
N LEU A 146 11.34 -20.50 12.01
CA LEU A 146 11.08 -21.81 12.65
C LEU A 146 11.97 -22.93 12.12
N MET A 147 12.60 -22.75 10.96
CA MET A 147 13.48 -23.75 10.37
C MET A 147 14.96 -23.52 10.69
N ARG A 148 15.35 -22.35 11.20
CA ARG A 148 16.76 -21.99 11.38
C ARG A 148 17.47 -22.89 12.40
N PRO A 149 18.78 -23.13 12.22
CA PRO A 149 19.59 -23.84 13.21
C PRO A 149 19.85 -22.96 14.43
N LYS A 150 20.34 -23.56 15.52
CA LYS A 150 20.55 -22.86 16.81
C LYS A 150 21.57 -21.74 16.72
N GLU A 151 22.51 -21.86 15.79
CA GLU A 151 23.56 -20.88 15.49
C GLU A 151 23.03 -19.60 14.84
N HIS A 152 21.75 -19.59 14.42
CA HIS A 152 21.06 -18.50 13.73
C HIS A 152 19.62 -18.33 14.27
N ASP A 153 19.43 -18.58 15.56
CA ASP A 153 18.12 -18.52 16.24
C ASP A 153 17.80 -17.10 16.72
N LEU A 154 16.64 -16.59 16.29
CA LEU A 154 16.23 -15.21 16.56
C LEU A 154 16.07 -14.93 18.07
N GLU A 155 15.42 -15.84 18.80
CA GLU A 155 15.13 -15.67 20.23
C GLU A 155 16.37 -15.81 21.12
N ALA A 156 17.31 -16.67 20.73
CA ALA A 156 18.62 -16.76 21.37
C ALA A 156 19.41 -15.47 21.13
N SER A 157 19.43 -14.96 19.88
CA SER A 157 20.13 -13.73 19.53
C SER A 157 19.60 -12.51 20.25
N ARG A 158 18.28 -12.39 20.47
CA ARG A 158 17.69 -11.32 21.30
C ARG A 158 18.26 -11.28 22.72
N LYS A 159 18.58 -12.44 23.30
CA LYS A 159 19.08 -12.58 24.68
C LYS A 159 20.59 -12.42 24.76
N ASP A 160 21.29 -12.88 23.73
CA ASP A 160 22.75 -12.81 23.64
C ASP A 160 23.17 -12.67 22.17
N VAL A 161 23.77 -11.54 21.82
CA VAL A 161 24.30 -11.28 20.47
C VAL A 161 25.28 -12.35 19.99
N SER A 162 25.96 -13.06 20.91
CA SER A 162 26.88 -14.14 20.57
C SER A 162 26.20 -15.38 19.96
N ALA A 163 24.87 -15.47 20.07
CA ALA A 163 24.07 -16.48 19.43
C ALA A 163 23.89 -16.25 17.92
N ASP A 164 24.00 -15.01 17.44
CA ASP A 164 24.12 -14.74 16.00
C ASP A 164 25.57 -15.01 15.56
N LYS A 165 25.83 -16.23 15.08
CA LYS A 165 27.18 -16.62 14.68
C LYS A 165 27.71 -15.85 13.48
N VAL A 166 26.87 -15.22 12.68
CA VAL A 166 27.34 -14.35 11.59
C VAL A 166 28.05 -13.12 12.15
N MET A 167 27.52 -12.54 13.24
CA MET A 167 28.01 -11.27 13.78
C MET A 167 29.28 -11.41 14.63
N VAL A 168 29.57 -12.60 15.17
CA VAL A 168 30.71 -12.80 16.10
C VAL A 168 31.82 -13.70 15.56
N THR A 169 31.62 -14.36 14.41
CA THR A 169 32.63 -15.26 13.84
C THR A 169 33.68 -14.47 13.05
N PRO A 170 34.99 -14.64 13.31
CA PRO A 170 36.01 -14.03 12.47
C PRO A 170 35.94 -14.55 11.04
N GLY A 171 36.13 -13.68 10.05
CA GLY A 171 36.01 -14.05 8.63
C GLY A 171 36.86 -15.26 8.22
N SER A 172 38.02 -15.48 8.84
CA SER A 172 38.91 -16.63 8.60
C SER A 172 38.33 -17.98 9.03
N GLU A 173 37.31 -17.99 9.89
CA GLU A 173 36.70 -19.20 10.43
C GLU A 173 35.48 -19.67 9.63
N PHE A 174 34.89 -18.82 8.77
CA PHE A 174 33.74 -19.19 7.92
C PHE A 174 34.08 -20.37 6.99
N ALA A 175 35.25 -20.33 6.34
CA ALA A 175 35.71 -21.42 5.46
C ALA A 175 36.01 -22.74 6.21
N LYS A 176 36.09 -22.69 7.55
CA LYS A 176 36.24 -23.89 8.40
C LYS A 176 34.89 -24.41 8.92
N GLY A 177 33.78 -23.79 8.48
CA GLY A 177 32.42 -24.17 8.84
C GLY A 177 31.98 -23.72 10.24
N ALA A 178 32.66 -22.72 10.84
CA ALA A 178 32.36 -22.27 12.19
C ALA A 178 30.94 -21.70 12.38
N THR A 179 30.31 -21.20 11.31
CA THR A 179 28.92 -20.71 11.32
C THR A 179 27.89 -21.76 10.92
N GLY A 180 28.33 -22.97 10.51
CA GLY A 180 27.43 -23.99 9.98
C GLY A 180 26.72 -23.60 8.67
N ALA A 181 27.20 -22.58 7.96
CA ALA A 181 26.57 -22.03 6.76
C ALA A 181 27.61 -21.53 5.74
N ASN A 182 27.27 -21.59 4.44
CA ASN A 182 28.07 -20.96 3.38
C ASN A 182 27.76 -19.46 3.31
N LEU A 183 28.64 -18.62 3.85
CA LEU A 183 28.49 -17.16 3.94
C LEU A 183 29.86 -16.49 3.80
N ASN A 184 29.89 -15.16 3.78
CA ASN A 184 31.12 -14.36 3.86
C ASN A 184 32.16 -14.68 2.78
N LEU A 185 31.69 -15.00 1.57
CA LEU A 185 32.51 -15.38 0.41
C LEU A 185 33.44 -16.57 0.65
N ALA A 186 33.20 -17.36 1.71
CA ALA A 186 34.13 -18.39 2.18
C ALA A 186 34.52 -19.41 1.11
N PHE A 187 33.59 -19.72 0.20
CA PHE A 187 33.78 -20.63 -0.93
C PHE A 187 33.64 -19.94 -2.30
N SER A 188 33.35 -18.63 -2.32
CA SER A 188 33.18 -17.81 -3.53
C SER A 188 32.14 -18.31 -4.55
N SER A 189 31.27 -19.24 -4.12
CA SER A 189 30.16 -19.81 -4.87
C SER A 189 29.21 -20.53 -3.90
N GLN A 190 28.05 -20.94 -4.40
CA GLN A 190 27.22 -21.96 -3.75
C GLN A 190 28.00 -23.27 -3.58
N ASN A 191 27.49 -24.16 -2.75
CA ASN A 191 27.98 -25.53 -2.60
C ASN A 191 26.81 -26.53 -2.64
N PRO A 192 27.06 -27.84 -2.76
CA PRO A 192 26.00 -28.84 -2.75
C PRO A 192 25.10 -28.68 -1.53
N VAL A 193 23.79 -28.82 -1.71
CA VAL A 193 22.85 -28.83 -0.58
C VAL A 193 23.25 -29.91 0.42
N GLY A 194 23.13 -29.61 1.72
CA GLY A 194 23.55 -30.51 2.78
C GLY A 194 25.06 -30.59 3.02
N SER A 195 25.85 -29.64 2.49
CA SER A 195 27.28 -29.51 2.81
C SER A 195 27.54 -29.18 4.29
N PHE A 196 26.54 -28.63 4.99
CA PHE A 196 26.56 -28.35 6.42
C PHE A 196 25.51 -29.18 7.16
N PRO A 197 25.63 -29.36 8.49
CA PRO A 197 24.62 -30.07 9.27
C PRO A 197 23.22 -29.44 9.15
N PRO A 198 22.13 -30.25 9.24
CA PRO A 198 20.78 -29.72 9.21
C PRO A 198 20.46 -28.98 10.51
N SER A 199 19.43 -28.13 10.46
CA SER A 199 18.83 -27.54 11.66
C SER A 199 18.15 -28.59 12.54
N THR A 200 17.70 -28.18 13.72
CA THR A 200 16.93 -29.05 14.63
C THR A 200 15.61 -29.55 14.03
N SER A 201 15.05 -28.81 13.06
CA SER A 201 13.87 -29.22 12.31
C SER A 201 14.20 -30.14 11.13
N GLY A 202 15.47 -30.48 10.90
CA GLY A 202 15.92 -31.39 9.84
C GLY A 202 16.16 -30.72 8.48
N HIS A 203 16.10 -29.39 8.41
CA HIS A 203 16.26 -28.64 7.17
C HIS A 203 17.71 -28.22 6.96
N PHE A 204 18.21 -28.36 5.74
CA PHE A 204 19.54 -27.90 5.36
C PHE A 204 19.48 -26.51 4.72
N ASP A 205 20.63 -25.82 4.76
CA ASP A 205 20.87 -24.55 4.07
C ASP A 205 19.77 -23.52 4.32
N VAL A 206 19.20 -23.47 5.54
CA VAL A 206 18.21 -22.43 5.90
C VAL A 206 18.91 -21.07 6.04
N THR A 207 20.18 -21.07 6.40
CA THR A 207 21.03 -19.89 6.42
C THR A 207 22.21 -20.09 5.48
N GLY A 208 22.50 -19.10 4.65
CA GLY A 208 23.59 -19.12 3.68
C GLY A 208 23.33 -19.97 2.44
N ASN A 209 24.39 -20.17 1.67
CA ASN A 209 24.40 -20.79 0.34
C ASN A 209 23.67 -19.93 -0.71
N ALA A 210 22.36 -19.73 -0.57
CA ALA A 210 21.57 -18.81 -1.37
C ALA A 210 20.54 -18.09 -0.49
N TRP A 211 20.20 -16.86 -0.87
CA TRP A 211 19.03 -16.20 -0.29
C TRP A 211 17.75 -16.97 -0.63
N GLU A 212 16.74 -16.97 0.25
CA GLU A 212 15.45 -17.59 -0.05
C GLU A 212 14.36 -16.56 -0.33
N TRP A 213 13.71 -16.64 -1.49
CA TRP A 213 12.50 -15.86 -1.77
C TRP A 213 11.37 -16.21 -0.82
N THR A 214 10.67 -15.20 -0.31
CA THR A 214 9.48 -15.37 0.52
C THR A 214 8.23 -14.82 -0.14
N GLU A 215 7.05 -15.24 0.31
CA GLU A 215 5.76 -14.69 -0.13
C GLU A 215 5.54 -13.24 0.33
N ASP A 216 6.30 -12.77 1.31
CA ASP A 216 6.16 -11.44 1.88
C ASP A 216 6.59 -10.35 0.88
N HIS A 217 5.77 -9.32 0.76
CA HIS A 217 6.24 -8.04 0.22
C HIS A 217 7.20 -7.42 1.23
N PHE A 218 8.20 -6.68 0.78
CA PHE A 218 9.03 -5.90 1.68
C PHE A 218 8.15 -4.90 2.43
N ASN A 219 8.22 -4.92 3.77
CA ASN A 219 7.24 -4.27 4.62
C ASN A 219 7.87 -3.70 5.92
N PRO A 220 7.34 -2.60 6.47
CA PRO A 220 7.75 -2.07 7.78
C PRO A 220 7.39 -3.06 8.89
N LEU A 221 8.05 -2.96 10.05
CA LEU A 221 7.52 -3.52 11.30
C LEU A 221 6.76 -2.43 12.08
N LYS A 222 5.97 -2.82 13.09
CA LYS A 222 5.28 -1.83 13.94
C LYS A 222 6.33 -1.04 14.71
N GLY A 223 6.28 0.29 14.65
CA GLY A 223 7.32 1.14 15.25
C GLY A 223 8.58 1.27 14.39
N PHE A 224 8.51 0.93 13.10
CA PHE A 224 9.56 1.25 12.14
C PHE A 224 9.86 2.76 12.16
N GLU A 225 11.15 3.09 12.24
CA GLU A 225 11.67 4.45 12.09
C GLU A 225 12.77 4.43 11.03
N VAL A 226 12.78 5.41 10.13
CA VAL A 226 13.78 5.50 9.05
C VAL A 226 15.19 5.62 9.60
N HIS A 227 16.16 5.09 8.85
CA HIS A 227 17.55 5.15 9.28
C HIS A 227 18.04 6.61 9.36
N HIS A 228 18.54 7.03 10.52
CA HIS A 228 18.86 8.44 10.81
C HIS A 228 19.82 9.11 9.81
N VAL A 229 20.74 8.37 9.18
CA VAL A 229 21.65 8.89 8.12
C VAL A 229 21.26 8.52 6.68
N TYR A 230 20.30 7.61 6.48
CA TYR A 230 19.92 7.12 5.15
C TYR A 230 18.42 6.79 5.11
N ASP A 231 17.62 7.84 5.09
CA ASP A 231 16.19 7.82 5.39
C ASP A 231 15.30 7.27 4.26
N ASP A 232 15.85 7.14 3.06
CA ASP A 232 15.22 6.51 1.91
C ASP A 232 15.80 5.12 1.58
N PHE A 233 16.52 4.50 2.51
CA PHE A 233 17.06 3.14 2.30
C PHE A 233 15.96 2.09 2.10
N SER A 234 14.95 2.07 2.98
CA SER A 234 13.87 1.07 2.95
C SER A 234 12.54 1.61 2.42
N THR A 235 12.21 2.86 2.73
CA THR A 235 10.88 3.44 2.47
C THR A 235 10.43 3.41 1.01
N PRO A 236 11.27 3.65 -0.01
CA PRO A 236 10.84 3.61 -1.41
C PRO A 236 10.43 2.21 -1.89
N CYS A 237 10.82 1.17 -1.15
CA CYS A 237 10.59 -0.22 -1.51
C CYS A 237 9.43 -0.87 -0.76
N PHE A 238 8.80 -0.16 0.19
CA PHE A 238 7.53 -0.54 0.80
C PHE A 238 6.34 -0.22 -0.13
N ASP A 239 6.44 -0.67 -1.39
CA ASP A 239 5.55 -0.30 -2.48
C ASP A 239 4.63 -1.43 -2.96
N GLY A 240 4.66 -2.58 -2.28
CA GLY A 240 3.93 -3.80 -2.67
C GLY A 240 4.40 -4.42 -3.98
N LYS A 241 5.57 -4.03 -4.46
CA LYS A 241 6.17 -4.51 -5.72
C LYS A 241 7.62 -4.98 -5.54
N HIS A 242 8.08 -5.09 -4.29
CA HIS A 242 9.32 -5.76 -3.91
C HIS A 242 8.98 -6.95 -3.02
N SER A 243 9.56 -8.11 -3.33
CA SER A 243 9.41 -9.34 -2.53
C SER A 243 10.63 -9.51 -1.65
N MET A 244 10.43 -10.06 -0.47
CA MET A 244 11.50 -10.28 0.50
C MET A 244 12.35 -11.49 0.13
N ILE A 245 13.62 -11.41 0.53
CA ILE A 245 14.57 -12.51 0.58
C ILE A 245 15.17 -12.59 1.98
N VAL A 246 15.37 -13.82 2.49
CA VAL A 246 15.86 -14.07 3.85
C VAL A 246 16.97 -15.14 3.90
N GLY A 247 17.78 -15.14 4.96
CA GLY A 247 18.77 -16.19 5.26
C GLY A 247 20.21 -15.97 4.78
N GLY A 248 20.48 -14.99 3.92
CA GLY A 248 21.81 -14.73 3.38
C GLY A 248 22.21 -15.68 2.26
N SER A 249 23.08 -15.23 1.36
CA SER A 249 23.71 -16.07 0.33
C SER A 249 25.20 -16.24 0.62
N PHE A 250 25.90 -17.10 -0.15
CA PHE A 250 27.34 -17.30 0.02
C PHE A 250 28.18 -16.01 -0.03
N ILE A 251 27.68 -14.94 -0.65
CA ILE A 251 28.36 -13.63 -0.73
C ILE A 251 28.00 -12.69 0.42
N SER A 252 26.90 -12.92 1.13
CA SER A 252 26.42 -12.05 2.21
C SER A 252 27.42 -12.01 3.37
N THR A 253 27.71 -10.80 3.86
CA THR A 253 28.69 -10.56 4.93
C THR A 253 28.07 -9.74 6.06
N GLY A 254 28.39 -10.08 7.31
CA GLY A 254 27.95 -9.32 8.48
C GLY A 254 26.42 -9.20 8.56
N ASP A 255 25.94 -7.97 8.68
CA ASP A 255 24.51 -7.65 8.84
C ASP A 255 23.63 -8.21 7.71
N GLU A 256 24.16 -8.31 6.48
CA GLU A 256 23.45 -8.93 5.34
C GLU A 256 23.17 -10.43 5.52
N ALA A 257 23.69 -11.07 6.56
CA ALA A 257 23.34 -12.45 6.91
C ALA A 257 22.98 -12.60 8.39
N SER A 258 22.77 -11.48 9.11
CA SER A 258 22.31 -11.52 10.50
C SER A 258 20.96 -12.22 10.60
N VAL A 259 20.65 -12.72 11.81
CA VAL A 259 19.33 -13.29 12.07
C VAL A 259 18.20 -12.27 11.86
N TYR A 260 18.47 -10.97 11.98
CA TYR A 260 17.50 -9.91 11.76
C TYR A 260 17.44 -9.41 10.31
N ALA A 261 18.32 -9.89 9.43
CA ALA A 261 18.47 -9.36 8.08
C ALA A 261 17.19 -9.52 7.25
N ARG A 262 16.69 -8.41 6.72
CA ARG A 262 15.50 -8.34 5.86
C ARG A 262 15.85 -7.59 4.58
N PHE A 263 16.02 -8.33 3.48
CA PHE A 263 16.34 -7.75 2.18
C PHE A 263 15.24 -8.01 1.17
N HIS A 264 15.27 -7.26 0.06
CA HIS A 264 14.20 -7.28 -0.91
C HIS A 264 14.69 -6.88 -2.29
N PHE A 265 14.00 -7.39 -3.30
CA PHE A 265 14.21 -6.97 -4.69
C PHE A 265 12.90 -7.02 -5.47
N ARG A 266 12.89 -6.37 -6.64
CA ARG A 266 11.80 -6.57 -7.61
C ARG A 266 11.68 -8.06 -7.95
N PRO A 267 10.47 -8.63 -8.11
CA PRO A 267 10.29 -10.06 -8.38
C PRO A 267 11.04 -10.62 -9.59
N HIS A 268 11.40 -9.76 -10.56
CA HIS A 268 12.13 -10.14 -11.77
C HIS A 268 13.64 -9.94 -11.68
N PHE A 269 14.14 -9.34 -10.59
CA PHE A 269 15.56 -9.04 -10.42
C PHE A 269 16.31 -10.32 -10.08
N LEU A 270 17.54 -10.43 -10.58
CA LEU A 270 18.38 -11.59 -10.39
C LEU A 270 19.30 -11.35 -9.21
N GLN A 271 19.30 -12.30 -8.28
CA GLN A 271 20.17 -12.36 -7.12
C GLN A 271 20.72 -13.77 -6.97
N HIS A 272 21.67 -13.96 -6.05
CA HIS A 272 22.05 -15.30 -5.59
C HIS A 272 20.97 -15.86 -4.65
N SER A 273 19.80 -16.09 -5.24
CA SER A 273 18.56 -16.43 -4.56
C SER A 273 17.96 -17.70 -5.13
N GLY A 274 17.64 -18.63 -4.25
CA GLY A 274 16.84 -19.81 -4.53
C GLY A 274 15.52 -19.75 -3.77
N PHE A 275 14.95 -20.93 -3.54
CA PHE A 275 13.71 -21.12 -2.79
C PHE A 275 13.61 -22.58 -2.35
N ARG A 276 12.69 -22.84 -1.42
CA ARG A 276 12.26 -24.20 -1.05
C ARG A 276 10.75 -24.33 -1.20
N LEU A 277 10.27 -25.57 -1.29
CA LEU A 277 8.83 -25.84 -1.36
C LEU A 277 8.24 -25.82 0.04
N VAL A 278 7.08 -25.19 0.19
CA VAL A 278 6.24 -25.24 1.38
C VAL A 278 4.83 -25.73 1.01
N ALA A 279 4.22 -26.50 1.91
CA ALA A 279 2.84 -26.93 1.82
C ALA A 279 2.18 -26.86 3.21
N SER A 280 1.00 -26.27 3.30
CA SER A 280 0.18 -26.21 4.53
C SER A 280 -1.29 -26.24 4.12
N ASP A 281 -2.18 -26.67 5.02
CA ASP A 281 -3.63 -26.48 4.85
C ASP A 281 -4.08 -25.09 5.28
N ALA A 282 -3.25 -24.40 6.07
CA ALA A 282 -3.52 -23.03 6.51
C ALA A 282 -3.08 -22.01 5.46
N LYS A 283 -3.70 -20.83 5.51
CA LYS A 283 -3.27 -19.67 4.73
C LYS A 283 -1.84 -19.29 5.15
N ALA A 284 -0.99 -18.94 4.18
CA ALA A 284 0.36 -18.46 4.47
C ALA A 284 0.29 -17.22 5.39
N PRO A 285 1.11 -17.16 6.44
CA PRO A 285 1.20 -15.98 7.31
C PRO A 285 2.07 -14.88 6.65
N ALA A 286 1.83 -14.62 5.37
CA ALA A 286 2.60 -13.68 4.55
C ALA A 286 2.09 -12.25 4.73
N THR A 287 3.00 -11.30 4.76
CA THR A 287 2.68 -9.87 4.75
C THR A 287 2.67 -9.34 3.32
N HIS A 288 1.49 -9.02 2.80
CA HIS A 288 1.36 -8.37 1.50
C HIS A 288 1.01 -6.89 1.70
N LEU A 289 1.80 -6.02 1.07
CA LEU A 289 1.44 -4.61 0.92
C LEU A 289 0.53 -4.42 -0.30
N TYR A 290 -0.50 -3.60 -0.12
CA TYR A 290 -1.41 -3.16 -1.16
C TYR A 290 -1.27 -1.63 -1.33
N PRO A 291 -1.60 -1.08 -2.51
CA PRO A 291 -1.76 0.36 -2.68
C PRO A 291 -2.61 0.94 -1.53
N GLY A 292 -2.11 1.99 -0.88
CA GLY A 292 -2.75 2.61 0.31
C GLY A 292 -2.14 2.29 1.67
N ASN A 293 -1.27 1.27 1.81
CA ASN A 293 -0.71 0.89 3.11
C ASN A 293 0.55 1.69 3.52
N PHE A 294 1.06 2.61 2.68
CA PHE A 294 2.37 3.24 2.90
C PHE A 294 2.50 4.72 2.49
N SER A 295 1.44 5.36 1.99
CA SER A 295 1.47 6.82 1.74
C SER A 295 1.59 7.65 3.03
N GLY A 296 1.40 7.03 4.21
CA GLY A 296 1.47 7.70 5.51
C GLY A 296 2.82 7.65 6.24
N GLN A 297 3.85 6.94 5.74
CA GLN A 297 5.14 6.82 6.46
C GLN A 297 6.34 7.47 5.78
N ALA A 298 6.25 7.83 4.49
CA ALA A 298 7.22 8.74 3.87
C ALA A 298 6.99 10.22 4.28
N ALA A 299 5.79 10.56 4.79
CA ALA A 299 5.44 11.90 5.27
C ALA A 299 5.89 12.17 6.73
N ALA A 300 6.38 11.16 7.44
CA ALA A 300 6.70 11.24 8.87
C ALA A 300 8.05 11.93 9.19
N ARG A 301 8.54 12.84 8.34
CA ARG A 301 9.82 13.52 8.56
C ARG A 301 9.81 15.04 8.63
N ASP A 302 8.68 15.72 8.43
CA ASP A 302 8.63 17.18 8.62
C ASP A 302 8.02 17.65 9.95
N VAL A 303 7.65 16.74 10.85
CA VAL A 303 7.14 17.11 12.18
C VAL A 303 8.01 16.51 13.28
N VAL A 304 9.13 17.16 13.58
CA VAL A 304 9.81 16.95 14.86
C VAL A 304 9.24 17.95 15.87
N VAL A 305 8.77 17.37 16.98
CA VAL A 305 8.42 17.98 18.28
C VAL A 305 6.99 18.53 18.41
N ALA A 306 6.06 17.67 18.82
CA ALA A 306 5.06 17.99 19.84
C ALA A 306 4.62 16.71 20.56
N ASP A 307 4.41 16.84 21.87
CA ASP A 307 4.12 15.80 22.86
C ASP A 307 3.01 14.79 22.49
N ASP A 308 3.14 13.62 23.12
CA ASP A 308 2.10 12.63 23.44
C ASP A 308 0.64 13.13 23.28
N THR A 309 -0.10 12.55 22.33
CA THR A 309 -1.32 11.74 22.56
C THR A 309 -2.11 11.47 21.26
N ASN A 310 -2.56 10.22 21.13
CA ASN A 310 -3.55 9.65 20.19
C ASN A 310 -3.16 9.40 18.71
N ASP A 311 -3.46 8.15 18.34
CA ASP A 311 -3.21 7.40 17.11
C ASP A 311 -4.41 7.54 16.15
N ASP A 312 -4.17 8.04 14.94
CA ASP A 312 -4.95 7.83 13.69
C ASP A 312 -4.31 8.69 12.58
N SER A 313 -3.36 8.15 11.81
CA SER A 313 -2.68 8.94 10.76
C SER A 313 -3.59 9.19 9.56
N ASN A 314 -4.10 10.41 9.50
CA ASN A 314 -5.02 10.84 8.47
C ASN A 314 -4.28 11.17 7.16
N VAL A 315 -4.73 10.57 6.05
CA VAL A 315 -4.15 10.73 4.70
C VAL A 315 -4.16 12.20 4.22
N TYR A 316 -4.87 13.08 4.92
CA TYR A 316 -5.06 14.48 4.56
C TYR A 316 -4.11 15.50 5.24
N GLU A 317 -3.08 15.06 5.97
CA GLU A 317 -2.30 15.94 6.89
C GLU A 317 -1.02 16.58 6.32
N SER A 318 -0.83 16.65 5.00
CA SER A 318 0.36 17.33 4.42
C SER A 318 0.09 18.77 3.98
N GLU A 319 1.08 19.67 4.12
CA GLU A 319 1.00 21.05 3.61
C GLU A 319 0.73 21.09 2.10
N GLU A 320 1.30 20.16 1.33
CA GLU A 320 1.08 20.06 -0.11
C GLU A 320 -0.39 19.78 -0.44
N LEU A 321 -0.99 18.80 0.25
CA LEU A 321 -2.39 18.43 0.03
C LEU A 321 -3.33 19.53 0.51
N LEU A 322 -3.00 20.19 1.62
CA LEU A 322 -3.71 21.39 2.06
C LEU A 322 -3.65 22.48 0.98
N GLY A 323 -2.49 22.70 0.36
CA GLY A 323 -2.35 23.64 -0.75
C GLY A 323 -3.19 23.26 -1.97
N MET A 324 -3.27 21.97 -2.30
CA MET A 324 -4.13 21.46 -3.38
C MET A 324 -5.62 21.73 -3.09
N TYR A 325 -6.09 21.48 -1.86
CA TYR A 325 -7.48 21.69 -1.47
C TYR A 325 -7.84 23.17 -1.28
N LEU A 326 -6.94 23.99 -0.74
CA LEU A 326 -7.09 25.45 -0.74
C LEU A 326 -7.22 25.98 -2.18
N GLY A 327 -6.42 25.45 -3.11
CA GLY A 327 -6.53 25.79 -4.52
C GLY A 327 -7.86 25.35 -5.16
N LEU A 328 -8.34 24.15 -4.84
CA LEU A 328 -9.63 23.66 -5.32
C LEU A 328 -10.81 24.48 -4.78
N HIS A 329 -10.77 24.87 -3.51
CA HIS A 329 -11.86 25.53 -2.80
C HIS A 329 -11.88 27.06 -2.97
N PHE A 330 -10.72 27.68 -3.20
CA PHE A 330 -10.57 29.13 -3.32
C PHE A 330 -9.85 29.47 -4.65
N PRO A 331 -10.52 29.27 -5.80
CA PRO A 331 -9.88 29.37 -7.12
C PRO A 331 -9.40 30.79 -7.47
N SER A 332 -9.93 31.81 -6.80
CA SER A 332 -9.57 33.23 -6.95
C SER A 332 -8.19 33.56 -6.35
N SER A 333 -7.45 32.56 -5.86
CA SER A 333 -6.21 32.81 -5.17
C SER A 333 -5.17 33.54 -6.05
N GLY A 334 -4.62 34.64 -5.53
CA GLY A 334 -3.55 35.43 -6.15
C GLY A 334 -3.98 36.51 -7.14
N SER A 335 -5.24 36.51 -7.63
CA SER A 335 -5.68 37.46 -8.68
C SER A 335 -5.64 38.93 -8.24
N ASP A 336 -5.92 39.18 -6.97
CA ASP A 336 -6.06 40.53 -6.42
C ASP A 336 -4.73 41.12 -5.91
N GLU A 337 -3.69 40.28 -5.77
CA GLU A 337 -2.35 40.66 -5.32
C GLU A 337 -1.33 40.78 -6.46
N GLY A 338 -1.77 40.64 -7.72
CA GLY A 338 -0.87 40.62 -8.88
C GLY A 338 0.00 39.35 -8.94
N ILE A 339 -0.42 38.29 -8.26
CA ILE A 339 0.20 36.97 -8.28
C ILE A 339 -0.54 36.11 -9.31
N SER A 340 0.16 35.17 -9.94
CA SER A 340 -0.45 34.37 -10.99
C SER A 340 -1.45 33.37 -10.36
N SER A 341 -2.71 33.36 -10.82
CA SER A 341 -3.80 32.47 -10.37
C SER A 341 -3.45 30.98 -10.23
N ILE A 342 -4.31 30.16 -9.61
CA ILE A 342 -4.10 28.70 -9.55
C ILE A 342 -3.92 28.05 -10.95
N LEU A 343 -4.51 28.62 -12.00
CA LEU A 343 -4.44 28.11 -13.37
C LEU A 343 -3.88 29.15 -14.36
N ASN A 344 -2.56 29.26 -14.46
CA ASN A 344 -1.90 30.29 -15.28
C ASN A 344 -1.61 29.92 -16.75
N HIS A 345 -2.22 28.85 -17.26
CA HIS A 345 -2.02 28.44 -18.65
C HIS A 345 -3.16 28.95 -19.52
N LYS A 346 -2.80 29.40 -20.73
CA LYS A 346 -3.75 29.94 -21.72
C LYS A 346 -4.93 29.00 -22.02
N ASN A 347 -4.71 27.70 -21.93
CA ASN A 347 -5.70 26.66 -22.23
C ASN A 347 -6.12 25.87 -20.98
N SER A 348 -6.00 26.47 -19.79
CA SER A 348 -6.44 25.83 -18.56
C SER A 348 -7.94 25.52 -18.60
N PRO A 349 -8.39 24.37 -18.04
CA PRO A 349 -9.80 23.99 -17.96
C PRO A 349 -10.56 24.83 -16.92
N LEU A 350 -10.76 26.12 -17.21
CA LEU A 350 -11.39 27.08 -16.27
C LEU A 350 -12.82 26.69 -15.88
N HIS A 351 -13.50 25.89 -16.70
CA HIS A 351 -14.84 25.37 -16.39
C HIS A 351 -14.85 24.40 -15.19
N GLY A 352 -13.69 23.84 -14.82
CA GLY A 352 -13.54 22.99 -13.64
C GLY A 352 -13.28 23.75 -12.33
N LEU A 353 -13.15 25.08 -12.37
CA LEU A 353 -12.95 25.91 -11.18
C LEU A 353 -14.24 26.04 -10.36
N SER A 354 -14.08 26.60 -9.15
CA SER A 354 -15.19 26.88 -8.21
C SER A 354 -16.04 25.65 -7.92
N PHE A 355 -15.40 24.47 -7.89
CA PHE A 355 -16.10 23.19 -7.77
C PHE A 355 -16.94 23.13 -6.48
N PRO A 356 -16.40 23.41 -5.28
CA PRO A 356 -17.21 23.36 -4.06
C PRO A 356 -18.38 24.34 -4.07
N GLN A 357 -18.21 25.53 -4.66
CA GLN A 357 -19.30 26.51 -4.76
C GLN A 357 -20.38 26.08 -5.75
N ARG A 358 -20.01 25.45 -6.86
CA ARG A 358 -21.00 24.88 -7.79
C ARG A 358 -21.80 23.75 -7.14
N VAL A 359 -21.18 22.93 -6.28
CA VAL A 359 -21.90 21.90 -5.50
C VAL A 359 -22.92 22.54 -4.56
N ALA A 360 -22.51 23.56 -3.80
CA ALA A 360 -23.39 24.27 -2.87
C ALA A 360 -24.54 25.01 -3.59
N GLN A 361 -24.24 25.67 -4.71
CA GLN A 361 -25.23 26.35 -5.54
C GLN A 361 -26.25 25.36 -6.12
N LEU A 362 -25.81 24.20 -6.60
CA LEU A 362 -26.70 23.14 -7.07
C LEU A 362 -27.69 22.73 -5.98
N LEU A 363 -27.23 22.52 -4.74
CA LEU A 363 -28.12 22.20 -3.63
C LEU A 363 -29.17 23.31 -3.40
N ASN A 364 -28.76 24.57 -3.47
CA ASN A 364 -29.68 25.69 -3.31
C ASN A 364 -30.71 25.80 -4.46
N ASP A 365 -30.27 25.61 -5.70
CA ASP A 365 -31.10 25.70 -6.91
C ASP A 365 -32.18 24.62 -6.96
N LEU A 366 -31.94 23.48 -6.32
CA LEU A 366 -32.90 22.38 -6.18
C LEU A 366 -33.99 22.63 -5.12
N GLN A 367 -33.93 23.78 -4.45
CA GLN A 367 -34.96 24.28 -3.52
C GLN A 367 -35.42 23.22 -2.50
N PRO A 368 -34.53 22.78 -1.57
CA PRO A 368 -34.92 21.90 -0.48
C PRO A 368 -36.02 22.53 0.36
N GLN A 369 -36.94 21.71 0.87
CA GLN A 369 -37.98 22.18 1.78
C GLN A 369 -37.34 22.71 3.07
N ARG A 370 -37.55 23.99 3.38
CA ARG A 370 -36.93 24.67 4.52
C ARG A 370 -37.73 24.44 5.81
N THR A 371 -37.48 23.33 6.49
CA THR A 371 -38.09 23.00 7.78
C THR A 371 -37.39 23.72 8.93
N ASN A 372 -36.06 23.70 8.95
CA ASN A 372 -35.23 24.35 9.96
C ASN A 372 -34.14 25.26 9.35
N ASN A 373 -34.06 25.29 8.02
CA ASN A 373 -33.12 26.04 7.20
C ASN A 373 -31.64 25.78 7.55
N ARG A 374 -31.31 24.55 7.97
CA ARG A 374 -29.95 24.11 8.28
C ARG A 374 -29.37 23.26 7.16
N ALA A 375 -28.08 23.38 6.91
CA ALA A 375 -27.32 22.52 5.99
C ALA A 375 -26.23 21.71 6.71
N LEU A 376 -25.87 20.57 6.12
CA LEU A 376 -24.75 19.73 6.52
C LEU A 376 -23.77 19.56 5.35
N ASP A 377 -22.51 19.88 5.57
CA ASP A 377 -21.43 19.63 4.61
C ASP A 377 -20.53 18.50 5.12
N ILE A 378 -20.69 17.32 4.53
CA ILE A 378 -19.97 16.09 4.92
C ILE A 378 -18.70 15.98 4.08
N GLY A 379 -17.55 15.90 4.74
CA GLY A 379 -16.25 15.92 4.06
C GLY A 379 -15.93 17.32 3.53
N CYS A 380 -16.12 18.34 4.36
CA CYS A 380 -16.07 19.74 3.94
C CYS A 380 -14.67 20.22 3.52
N ALA A 381 -13.62 19.43 3.80
CA ALA A 381 -12.23 19.82 3.67
C ALA A 381 -11.99 21.23 4.25
N VAL A 382 -11.49 22.16 3.44
CA VAL A 382 -11.14 23.54 3.86
C VAL A 382 -12.33 24.52 3.80
N GLY A 383 -13.57 24.03 3.65
CA GLY A 383 -14.80 24.80 3.91
C GLY A 383 -15.38 25.59 2.73
N GLY A 384 -14.76 25.56 1.54
CA GLY A 384 -15.24 26.31 0.36
C GLY A 384 -16.72 26.13 0.00
N SER A 385 -17.28 24.91 0.10
CA SER A 385 -18.73 24.64 -0.05
C SER A 385 -19.53 25.15 1.14
N SER A 386 -19.03 24.96 2.36
CA SER A 386 -19.70 25.35 3.60
C SER A 386 -19.95 26.85 3.68
N PHE A 387 -18.98 27.67 3.26
CA PHE A 387 -19.13 29.13 3.19
C PHE A 387 -20.15 29.56 2.13
N GLU A 388 -20.23 28.86 1.00
CA GLU A 388 -21.23 29.13 -0.02
C GLU A 388 -22.65 28.74 0.46
N LEU A 389 -22.78 27.63 1.17
CA LEU A 389 -24.04 27.22 1.80
C LEU A 389 -24.54 28.26 2.82
N ALA A 390 -23.64 28.92 3.56
CA ALA A 390 -24.00 29.95 4.53
C ALA A 390 -24.66 31.20 3.93
N LYS A 391 -24.59 31.40 2.61
CA LYS A 391 -25.35 32.44 1.89
C LYS A 391 -26.85 32.13 1.85
N HIS A 392 -27.22 30.86 1.94
CA HIS A 392 -28.58 30.37 1.69
C HIS A 392 -29.24 29.67 2.89
N PHE A 393 -28.43 29.21 3.86
CA PHE A 393 -28.89 28.53 5.06
C PHE A 393 -28.57 29.37 6.30
N ASP A 394 -29.41 29.27 7.32
CA ASP A 394 -29.25 30.04 8.56
C ASP A 394 -28.15 29.46 9.44
N HIS A 395 -27.83 28.17 9.26
CA HIS A 395 -26.78 27.45 9.97
C HIS A 395 -26.23 26.31 9.11
N VAL A 396 -24.92 26.10 9.15
CA VAL A 396 -24.21 25.03 8.43
C VAL A 396 -23.35 24.27 9.43
N GLU A 397 -23.62 22.97 9.61
CA GLU A 397 -22.67 22.06 10.24
C GLU A 397 -21.73 21.54 9.14
N ALA A 398 -20.42 21.63 9.36
CA ALA A 398 -19.43 21.20 8.38
C ALA A 398 -18.34 20.40 9.08
N PHE A 399 -18.06 19.20 8.58
CA PHE A 399 -17.03 18.37 9.18
C PHE A 399 -16.22 17.61 8.15
N ASP A 400 -15.00 17.30 8.55
CA ASP A 400 -14.05 16.47 7.82
C ASP A 400 -13.35 15.55 8.82
N PHE A 401 -12.81 14.43 8.33
CA PHE A 401 -12.00 13.55 9.16
C PHE A 401 -10.67 14.22 9.53
N SER A 402 -10.19 15.18 8.72
CA SER A 402 -8.93 15.91 8.93
C SER A 402 -9.04 17.11 9.84
N ASP A 403 -8.39 17.00 11.00
CA ASP A 403 -8.14 18.15 11.89
C ASP A 403 -7.33 19.24 11.18
N PHE A 404 -6.39 18.85 10.31
CA PHE A 404 -5.59 19.79 9.53
C PHE A 404 -6.45 20.63 8.56
N PHE A 405 -7.38 20.00 7.84
CA PHE A 405 -8.32 20.73 6.98
C PHE A 405 -9.33 21.56 7.77
N ILE A 406 -9.83 21.03 8.89
CA ILE A 406 -10.76 21.77 9.77
C ILE A 406 -10.08 23.00 10.38
N THR A 407 -8.83 22.88 10.80
CA THR A 407 -8.04 24.02 11.29
C THR A 407 -7.86 25.07 10.20
N ALA A 408 -7.58 24.67 8.97
CA ALA A 408 -7.50 25.59 7.83
C ALA A 408 -8.86 26.25 7.51
N ALA A 409 -9.97 25.49 7.57
CA ALA A 409 -11.31 26.01 7.38
C ALA A 409 -11.68 27.05 8.44
N GLN A 410 -11.38 26.78 9.72
CA GLN A 410 -11.55 27.73 10.82
C GLN A 410 -10.63 28.96 10.67
N GLY A 411 -9.45 28.80 10.09
CA GLY A 411 -8.56 29.91 9.74
C GLY A 411 -9.18 30.80 8.66
N MET A 412 -9.73 30.21 7.59
CA MET A 412 -10.49 30.92 6.57
C MET A 412 -11.78 31.55 7.14
N GLN A 413 -12.40 30.96 8.16
CA GLN A 413 -13.56 31.55 8.82
C GLN A 413 -13.22 32.83 9.60
N LYS A 414 -12.02 32.89 10.21
CA LYS A 414 -11.56 34.04 11.01
C LYS A 414 -10.90 35.13 10.19
N SER A 415 -10.41 34.81 8.99
CA SER A 415 -9.64 35.71 8.13
C SER A 415 -10.20 35.72 6.71
N ASP A 416 -10.31 36.90 6.10
CA ASP A 416 -10.71 36.99 4.70
C ASP A 416 -9.66 36.40 3.73
N ARG A 417 -8.44 36.17 4.25
CA ARG A 417 -7.29 35.69 3.47
C ARG A 417 -6.39 34.72 4.24
N MET A 418 -5.88 33.69 3.57
CA MET A 418 -4.89 32.77 4.10
C MET A 418 -3.76 32.55 3.11
N LYS A 419 -2.51 32.68 3.56
CA LYS A 419 -1.33 32.38 2.75
C LYS A 419 -1.00 30.90 2.80
N PHE A 420 -0.64 30.32 1.66
CA PHE A 420 -0.18 28.94 1.56
C PHE A 420 0.83 28.79 0.43
N LYS A 421 1.61 27.72 0.45
CA LYS A 421 2.59 27.42 -0.60
C LYS A 421 1.99 26.49 -1.64
N VAL A 422 2.33 26.72 -2.91
CA VAL A 422 1.95 25.83 -4.02
C VAL A 422 3.21 25.39 -4.75
N PRO A 423 3.37 24.09 -5.06
CA PRO A 423 4.53 23.61 -5.80
C PRO A 423 4.63 24.20 -7.22
N ILE A 424 5.85 24.56 -7.61
CA ILE A 424 6.23 24.89 -8.98
C ILE A 424 6.84 23.65 -9.65
N GLU A 425 7.98 23.18 -9.12
CA GLU A 425 8.75 22.02 -9.55
C GLU A 425 9.58 21.49 -8.37
N ALA A 426 9.40 20.22 -8.01
CA ALA A 426 10.05 19.60 -6.84
C ALA A 426 9.96 20.53 -5.61
N ASP A 427 11.09 20.86 -4.98
CA ASP A 427 11.16 21.68 -3.76
C ASP A 427 10.89 23.18 -3.99
N ILE A 428 10.73 23.62 -5.25
CA ILE A 428 10.48 25.03 -5.56
C ILE A 428 8.99 25.30 -5.42
N HIS A 429 8.66 26.27 -4.55
CA HIS A 429 7.30 26.67 -4.24
C HIS A 429 7.08 28.16 -4.49
N GLU A 430 5.83 28.54 -4.77
CA GLU A 430 5.37 29.93 -4.74
C GLU A 430 4.35 30.15 -3.61
N GLU A 431 4.34 31.35 -3.03
CA GLU A 431 3.32 31.73 -2.05
C GLU A 431 2.07 32.26 -2.77
N VAL A 432 0.92 31.73 -2.36
CA VAL A 432 -0.40 32.02 -2.91
C VAL A 432 -1.33 32.42 -1.75
N VAL A 433 -2.38 33.19 -2.03
CA VAL A 433 -3.35 33.66 -1.02
C VAL A 433 -4.73 33.13 -1.35
N ALA A 434 -5.28 32.26 -0.50
CA ALA A 434 -6.69 31.86 -0.54
C ALA A 434 -7.55 33.01 -0.03
N ALA A 435 -8.65 33.30 -0.72
CA ALA A 435 -9.59 34.35 -0.37
C ALA A 435 -11.03 33.88 -0.65
N HIS A 436 -11.99 34.40 0.13
CA HIS A 436 -13.40 34.13 -0.10
C HIS A 436 -13.87 34.68 -1.44
N ASN A 437 -14.85 33.99 -2.05
CA ASN A 437 -15.53 34.51 -3.22
C ASN A 437 -16.40 35.73 -2.85
N GLU A 438 -16.73 36.54 -3.87
CA GLU A 438 -17.62 37.68 -3.68
C GLU A 438 -18.94 37.26 -3.01
N GLY A 439 -19.42 38.13 -2.11
CA GLY A 439 -20.70 37.97 -1.42
C GLY A 439 -20.67 37.14 -0.14
N VAL A 440 -19.51 36.67 0.33
CA VAL A 440 -19.35 36.07 1.66
C VAL A 440 -19.08 37.19 2.68
N SER A 441 -19.98 37.38 3.65
CA SER A 441 -19.84 38.39 4.72
C SER A 441 -19.41 37.77 6.04
N ALA A 442 -18.85 38.57 6.96
CA ALA A 442 -18.50 38.10 8.31
C ALA A 442 -19.71 37.51 9.08
N GLU A 443 -20.92 38.02 8.83
CA GLU A 443 -22.14 37.44 9.40
C GLU A 443 -22.39 36.02 8.88
N MET A 444 -22.17 35.78 7.59
CA MET A 444 -22.32 34.46 6.98
C MET A 444 -21.26 33.47 7.47
N LEU A 445 -20.01 33.92 7.65
CA LEU A 445 -18.95 33.08 8.21
C LEU A 445 -19.33 32.54 9.59
N ASN A 446 -19.99 33.33 10.43
CA ASN A 446 -20.45 32.91 11.76
C ASN A 446 -21.61 31.89 11.74
N ARG A 447 -22.21 31.61 10.59
CA ARG A 447 -23.26 30.59 10.44
C ARG A 447 -22.69 29.18 10.25
N VAL A 448 -21.37 29.05 10.05
CA VAL A 448 -20.72 27.75 9.84
C VAL A 448 -20.09 27.26 11.14
N ASN A 449 -20.38 26.02 11.52
CA ASN A 449 -19.70 25.34 12.61
C ASN A 449 -18.81 24.23 12.04
N PHE A 450 -17.49 24.37 12.20
CA PHE A 450 -16.51 23.39 11.74
C PHE A 450 -16.05 22.49 12.89
N PHE A 451 -16.09 21.18 12.69
CA PHE A 451 -15.59 20.20 13.65
C PHE A 451 -14.98 18.98 12.95
N VAL A 452 -14.15 18.22 13.67
CA VAL A 452 -13.61 16.95 13.18
C VAL A 452 -14.64 15.85 13.37
N GLY A 453 -14.91 15.07 12.32
CA GLY A 453 -15.92 14.02 12.35
C GLY A 453 -15.69 12.92 11.33
N ASP A 454 -16.15 11.71 11.65
CA ASP A 454 -16.07 10.54 10.78
C ASP A 454 -17.43 10.31 10.09
N ALA A 455 -17.47 10.49 8.78
CA ALA A 455 -18.69 10.33 7.97
C ALA A 455 -19.26 8.89 8.03
N CYS A 456 -18.42 7.88 8.31
CA CYS A 456 -18.87 6.50 8.51
C CYS A 456 -19.56 6.29 9.87
N LYS A 457 -19.33 7.20 10.82
CA LYS A 457 -19.95 7.23 12.16
C LYS A 457 -21.02 8.32 12.30
N LEU A 458 -21.45 8.93 11.20
CA LEU A 458 -22.44 10.03 11.20
C LEU A 458 -23.70 9.71 12.01
N LYS A 459 -24.13 8.45 12.01
CA LYS A 459 -25.28 7.99 12.80
C LYS A 459 -25.07 8.18 14.31
N ASP A 460 -23.85 7.99 14.80
CA ASP A 460 -23.52 7.95 16.23
C ASP A 460 -23.67 9.33 16.89
N TYR A 461 -23.35 10.40 16.16
CA TYR A 461 -23.45 11.78 16.63
C TYR A 461 -24.57 12.58 15.96
N SER A 462 -25.42 11.93 15.15
CA SER A 462 -26.56 12.57 14.48
C SER A 462 -27.53 13.28 15.43
N SER A 463 -27.70 12.76 16.65
CA SER A 463 -28.54 13.38 17.68
C SER A 463 -27.96 14.69 18.22
N GLU A 464 -26.65 14.86 18.17
CA GLU A 464 -25.95 16.05 18.65
C GLU A 464 -26.00 17.18 17.62
N ILE A 465 -25.76 16.84 16.35
CA ILE A 465 -25.76 17.82 15.25
C ILE A 465 -27.17 18.11 14.71
N GLY A 466 -28.15 17.24 14.99
CA GLY A 466 -29.56 17.39 14.59
C GLY A 466 -29.83 17.03 13.14
N THR A 467 -30.91 17.60 12.58
CA THR A 467 -31.35 17.32 11.20
C THR A 467 -31.20 18.53 10.27
N PHE A 468 -31.21 18.28 8.97
CA PHE A 468 -30.86 19.25 7.93
C PHE A 468 -31.82 19.20 6.74
N ASP A 469 -32.05 20.36 6.14
CA ASP A 469 -32.85 20.49 4.92
C ASP A 469 -31.99 20.33 3.66
N GLY A 470 -30.69 20.62 3.75
CA GLY A 470 -29.73 20.43 2.67
C GLY A 470 -28.47 19.70 3.13
N VAL A 471 -27.99 18.75 2.34
CA VAL A 471 -26.74 18.02 2.63
C VAL A 471 -25.86 17.97 1.39
N THR A 472 -24.57 18.24 1.53
CA THR A 472 -23.56 18.08 0.48
C THR A 472 -22.55 16.98 0.82
N MET A 473 -22.17 16.21 -0.20
CA MET A 473 -21.10 15.22 -0.16
C MET A 473 -20.27 15.35 -1.44
N ALA A 474 -19.24 16.21 -1.43
CA ALA A 474 -18.45 16.54 -2.60
C ALA A 474 -17.13 15.74 -2.64
N ASN A 475 -16.92 14.93 -3.67
CA ASN A 475 -15.73 14.10 -3.87
C ASN A 475 -15.41 13.16 -2.68
N LEU A 476 -16.45 12.76 -1.92
CA LEU A 476 -16.30 12.01 -0.68
C LEU A 476 -16.63 10.53 -0.83
N LEU A 477 -17.72 10.17 -1.52
CA LEU A 477 -18.33 8.84 -1.41
C LEU A 477 -17.37 7.68 -1.70
N CYS A 478 -16.59 7.77 -2.80
CA CYS A 478 -15.60 6.75 -3.16
C CYS A 478 -14.24 6.89 -2.44
N ARG A 479 -14.18 7.76 -1.42
CA ARG A 479 -13.03 7.96 -0.52
C ARG A 479 -13.31 7.49 0.91
N LEU A 480 -14.51 6.97 1.17
CA LEU A 480 -14.90 6.48 2.49
C LEU A 480 -14.45 5.02 2.70
N PRO A 481 -13.94 4.65 3.89
CA PRO A 481 -13.65 3.26 4.23
C PRO A 481 -14.91 2.41 4.35
N ASP A 482 -16.06 3.04 4.63
CA ASP A 482 -17.37 2.40 4.61
C ASP A 482 -18.43 3.34 4.02
N PRO A 483 -18.58 3.39 2.67
CA PRO A 483 -19.56 4.26 2.04
C PRO A 483 -20.99 3.91 2.46
N MET A 484 -21.28 2.62 2.71
CA MET A 484 -22.61 2.16 3.11
C MET A 484 -22.99 2.69 4.49
N ALA A 485 -22.07 2.70 5.46
CA ALA A 485 -22.34 3.26 6.78
C ALA A 485 -22.75 4.74 6.74
N CYS A 486 -22.10 5.53 5.87
CA CYS A 486 -22.48 6.92 5.65
C CYS A 486 -23.87 7.06 5.00
N LEU A 487 -24.15 6.27 3.95
CA LEU A 487 -25.44 6.27 3.27
C LEU A 487 -26.58 5.82 4.20
N ASP A 488 -26.33 4.86 5.08
CA ASP A 488 -27.26 4.39 6.12
C ASP A 488 -27.60 5.44 7.17
N ALA A 489 -26.74 6.44 7.36
CA ALA A 489 -26.99 7.54 8.28
C ALA A 489 -27.92 8.62 7.68
N LEU A 490 -27.95 8.78 6.35
CA LEU A 490 -28.70 9.87 5.68
C LEU A 490 -30.19 9.93 6.03
N PRO A 491 -30.95 8.81 6.10
CA PRO A 491 -32.34 8.84 6.55
C PRO A 491 -32.55 9.41 7.96
N HIS A 492 -31.53 9.41 8.81
CA HIS A 492 -31.63 9.92 10.17
C HIS A 492 -31.33 11.42 10.27
N VAL A 493 -30.50 11.95 9.37
CA VAL A 493 -30.06 13.36 9.41
C VAL A 493 -30.80 14.28 8.43
N VAL A 494 -31.37 13.75 7.34
CA VAL A 494 -32.07 14.58 6.35
C VAL A 494 -33.55 14.73 6.73
N ASN A 495 -34.09 15.95 6.70
CA ASN A 495 -35.52 16.21 6.91
C ASN A 495 -36.37 15.72 5.73
N LYS A 496 -37.65 15.45 5.98
CA LYS A 496 -38.61 15.19 4.90
C LYS A 496 -38.68 16.38 3.93
N GLY A 497 -38.57 16.13 2.64
CA GLY A 497 -38.47 17.18 1.62
C GLY A 497 -37.10 17.86 1.51
N GLY A 498 -36.13 17.46 2.36
CA GLY A 498 -34.74 17.88 2.27
C GLY A 498 -34.01 17.21 1.09
N VAL A 499 -32.88 17.80 0.68
CA VAL A 499 -32.12 17.39 -0.51
C VAL A 499 -30.67 17.05 -0.13
N VAL A 500 -30.16 15.94 -0.67
CA VAL A 500 -28.75 15.54 -0.60
C VAL A 500 -28.15 15.69 -2.00
N VAL A 501 -27.09 16.47 -2.14
CA VAL A 501 -26.26 16.53 -3.36
C VAL A 501 -25.00 15.70 -3.13
N MET A 502 -24.82 14.67 -3.96
CA MET A 502 -23.61 13.83 -3.96
C MET A 502 -22.88 14.00 -5.27
N VAL A 503 -21.59 14.32 -5.18
CA VAL A 503 -20.73 14.48 -6.36
C VAL A 503 -19.54 13.55 -6.24
N THR A 504 -19.46 12.55 -7.11
CA THR A 504 -18.43 11.50 -7.01
C THR A 504 -18.01 11.01 -8.39
N PRO A 505 -16.70 10.78 -8.63
CA PRO A 505 -16.22 10.23 -9.91
C PRO A 505 -16.33 8.70 -9.99
N PHE A 506 -16.75 8.02 -8.92
CA PHE A 506 -16.80 6.56 -8.81
C PHE A 506 -15.49 5.86 -9.18
N SER A 507 -14.35 6.51 -8.91
CA SER A 507 -13.04 5.99 -9.28
C SER A 507 -12.63 4.74 -8.51
N TRP A 508 -13.27 4.47 -7.36
CA TRP A 508 -13.03 3.35 -6.44
C TRP A 508 -11.58 2.88 -6.37
N LEU A 509 -10.87 3.39 -5.36
CA LEU A 509 -9.51 2.96 -5.09
C LEU A 509 -9.51 2.15 -3.81
N GLU A 510 -8.87 0.98 -3.83
CA GLU A 510 -8.79 0.09 -2.67
C GLU A 510 -8.09 0.77 -1.48
N ASP A 511 -7.24 1.76 -1.76
CA ASP A 511 -6.58 2.66 -0.79
C ASP A 511 -7.56 3.37 0.16
N PHE A 512 -8.79 3.63 -0.29
CA PHE A 512 -9.79 4.36 0.48
C PHE A 512 -10.97 3.49 0.87
N THR A 513 -11.44 2.65 -0.07
CA THR A 513 -12.58 1.77 0.16
C THR A 513 -12.17 0.34 -0.17
N PRO A 514 -12.20 -0.61 0.78
CA PRO A 514 -11.96 -2.01 0.48
C PRO A 514 -12.85 -2.48 -0.67
N ARG A 515 -12.32 -3.30 -1.59
CA ARG A 515 -13.07 -3.76 -2.77
C ARG A 515 -14.41 -4.42 -2.43
N SER A 516 -14.48 -5.12 -1.30
CA SER A 516 -15.70 -5.74 -0.79
C SER A 516 -16.81 -4.75 -0.41
N LYS A 517 -16.49 -3.47 -0.27
CA LYS A 517 -17.39 -2.37 0.09
C LYS A 517 -17.67 -1.40 -1.06
N TRP A 518 -17.16 -1.67 -2.27
CA TRP A 518 -17.50 -0.87 -3.44
C TRP A 518 -18.98 -1.06 -3.78
N LEU A 519 -19.67 0.04 -4.10
CA LEU A 519 -21.07 -0.06 -4.54
C LEU A 519 -21.21 -0.70 -5.93
N GLY A 520 -20.17 -0.58 -6.76
CA GLY A 520 -20.10 -1.12 -8.12
C GLY A 520 -18.72 -0.86 -8.71
N GLY A 521 -18.61 -0.79 -10.05
CA GLY A 521 -17.32 -0.62 -10.74
C GLY A 521 -16.59 -1.94 -10.98
N PHE A 522 -17.29 -3.07 -10.85
CA PHE A 522 -16.79 -4.41 -11.08
C PHE A 522 -17.82 -5.27 -11.81
N ARG A 523 -17.43 -6.46 -12.26
CA ARG A 523 -18.36 -7.44 -12.84
C ARG A 523 -18.84 -8.40 -11.78
N ASP A 524 -20.13 -8.71 -11.81
CA ASP A 524 -20.71 -9.74 -10.95
C ASP A 524 -19.98 -11.07 -11.18
N PRO A 525 -19.48 -11.74 -10.13
CA PRO A 525 -18.63 -12.92 -10.29
C PRO A 525 -19.38 -14.17 -10.76
N VAL A 526 -20.71 -14.16 -10.77
CA VAL A 526 -21.54 -15.31 -11.17
C VAL A 526 -22.08 -15.15 -12.59
N SER A 527 -22.71 -14.01 -12.87
CA SER A 527 -23.33 -13.67 -14.15
C SER A 527 -22.36 -13.04 -15.14
N GLY A 528 -21.27 -12.43 -14.66
CA GLY A 528 -20.30 -11.69 -15.48
C GLY A 528 -20.77 -10.31 -15.94
N GLU A 529 -21.99 -9.90 -15.60
CA GLU A 529 -22.56 -8.61 -15.98
C GLU A 529 -21.87 -7.45 -15.25
N PRO A 530 -21.68 -6.29 -15.91
CA PRO A 530 -21.11 -5.12 -15.25
C PRO A 530 -22.09 -4.55 -14.22
N LEU A 531 -21.60 -4.32 -13.01
CA LEU A 531 -22.33 -3.60 -11.96
C LEU A 531 -21.81 -2.17 -11.90
N TYR A 532 -22.62 -1.21 -12.33
CA TYR A 532 -22.24 0.21 -12.30
C TYR A 532 -22.59 0.85 -10.96
N SER A 533 -21.67 1.63 -10.41
CA SER A 533 -21.84 2.25 -9.09
C SER A 533 -22.99 3.24 -9.02
N ILE A 534 -23.31 3.90 -10.13
CA ILE A 534 -24.44 4.83 -10.21
C ILE A 534 -25.78 4.12 -10.06
N ASP A 535 -25.94 2.94 -10.66
CA ASP A 535 -27.16 2.13 -10.59
C ASP A 535 -27.34 1.56 -9.17
N ALA A 536 -26.23 1.10 -8.58
CA ALA A 536 -26.22 0.64 -7.20
C ALA A 536 -26.57 1.78 -6.23
N LEU A 537 -25.95 2.96 -6.38
CA LEU A 537 -26.27 4.14 -5.58
C LEU A 537 -27.74 4.51 -5.70
N GLN A 538 -28.31 4.46 -6.91
CA GLN A 538 -29.73 4.74 -7.12
C GLN A 538 -30.63 3.77 -6.34
N THR A 539 -30.38 2.47 -6.46
CA THR A 539 -31.13 1.44 -5.73
C THR A 539 -31.06 1.68 -4.22
N ILE A 540 -29.84 1.91 -3.71
CA ILE A 540 -29.55 2.16 -2.29
C ILE A 540 -30.30 3.40 -1.77
N MET A 541 -30.30 4.50 -2.52
CA MET A 541 -30.97 5.73 -2.11
C MET A 541 -32.50 5.60 -2.14
N GLU A 542 -33.05 4.95 -3.17
CA GLU A 542 -34.49 4.67 -3.29
C GLU A 542 -35.00 3.79 -2.14
N GLU A 543 -34.27 2.71 -1.79
CA GLU A 543 -34.58 1.85 -0.64
C GLU A 543 -34.57 2.62 0.69
N ARG A 544 -33.79 3.69 0.77
CA ARG A 544 -33.66 4.58 1.94
C ARG A 544 -34.67 5.73 1.94
N GLY A 545 -35.64 5.72 1.03
CA GLY A 545 -36.71 6.71 0.95
C GLY A 545 -36.29 8.02 0.30
N PHE A 546 -35.31 7.99 -0.60
CA PHE A 546 -34.90 9.14 -1.40
C PHE A 546 -35.26 8.97 -2.87
N GLU A 547 -35.79 10.01 -3.48
CA GLU A 547 -36.06 10.09 -4.91
C GLU A 547 -34.94 10.86 -5.61
N LYS A 548 -34.40 10.31 -6.70
CA LYS A 548 -33.46 11.03 -7.57
C LYS A 548 -34.17 12.17 -8.28
N ILE A 549 -33.71 13.40 -8.10
CA ILE A 549 -34.30 14.61 -8.72
C ILE A 549 -33.36 15.34 -9.68
N HIS A 550 -32.06 15.01 -9.69
CA HIS A 550 -31.07 15.65 -10.54
C HIS A 550 -29.91 14.71 -10.89
N ASP A 551 -29.29 14.96 -12.06
CA ASP A 551 -28.13 14.23 -12.58
C ASP A 551 -27.37 15.13 -13.58
N GLU A 552 -26.09 15.41 -13.33
CA GLU A 552 -25.21 16.11 -14.29
C GLU A 552 -23.74 15.74 -14.12
N GLU A 553 -22.95 15.92 -15.18
CA GLU A 553 -21.49 15.90 -15.07
C GLU A 553 -20.98 17.20 -14.45
N MET A 554 -20.12 17.09 -13.44
CA MET A 554 -19.50 18.21 -12.75
C MET A 554 -17.98 18.07 -12.76
N PRO A 555 -17.29 18.68 -13.75
CA PRO A 555 -15.83 18.66 -13.82
C PRO A 555 -15.18 19.42 -12.67
N LEU A 556 -14.00 18.99 -12.24
CA LEU A 556 -13.15 19.69 -11.27
C LEU A 556 -11.67 19.58 -11.66
N VAL A 557 -10.88 20.54 -11.18
CA VAL A 557 -9.45 20.65 -11.50
C VAL A 557 -8.68 20.84 -10.21
N ILE A 558 -7.67 20.00 -9.99
CA ILE A 558 -6.74 20.13 -8.87
C ILE A 558 -5.35 20.37 -9.43
N ARG A 559 -4.66 21.42 -8.97
CA ARG A 559 -3.27 21.69 -9.32
C ARG A 559 -2.36 20.92 -8.36
N GLU A 560 -1.53 20.03 -8.88
CA GLU A 560 -0.46 19.39 -8.09
C GLU A 560 0.80 20.28 -8.07
N HIS A 561 1.26 20.73 -9.24
CA HIS A 561 2.33 21.71 -9.37
C HIS A 561 2.16 22.54 -10.65
N GLN A 562 3.06 23.46 -10.97
CA GLN A 562 2.90 24.41 -12.10
C GLN A 562 2.58 23.75 -13.45
N ARG A 563 2.97 22.47 -13.65
CA ARG A 563 2.81 21.75 -14.93
C ARG A 563 2.03 20.43 -14.82
N LYS A 564 1.48 20.08 -13.66
CA LYS A 564 0.70 18.84 -13.46
C LYS A 564 -0.61 19.17 -12.76
N TYR A 565 -1.69 18.72 -13.39
CA TYR A 565 -3.06 18.96 -12.97
C TYR A 565 -3.83 17.65 -13.03
N GLN A 566 -4.71 17.44 -12.06
CA GLN A 566 -5.74 16.41 -12.13
C GLN A 566 -7.00 17.05 -12.72
N TYR A 567 -7.53 16.46 -13.79
CA TYR A 567 -8.81 16.82 -14.38
C TYR A 567 -9.76 15.65 -14.17
N ILE A 568 -10.82 15.86 -13.40
CA ILE A 568 -11.75 14.81 -12.98
C ILE A 568 -13.15 15.23 -13.40
N ILE A 569 -13.87 14.36 -14.10
CA ILE A 569 -15.30 14.54 -14.39
C ILE A 569 -16.06 13.71 -13.37
N SER A 570 -16.65 14.38 -12.38
CA SER A 570 -17.46 13.71 -11.36
C SER A 570 -18.92 13.67 -11.78
N GLN A 571 -19.63 12.62 -11.35
CA GLN A 571 -21.07 12.54 -11.49
C GLN A 571 -21.73 13.25 -10.30
N ALA A 572 -22.45 14.34 -10.57
CA ALA A 572 -23.30 15.00 -9.58
C ALA A 572 -24.72 14.42 -9.66
N THR A 573 -25.26 14.04 -8.50
CA THR A 573 -26.63 13.55 -8.35
C THR A 573 -27.28 14.26 -7.17
N ALA A 574 -28.61 14.44 -7.24
CA ALA A 574 -29.35 14.97 -6.10
C ALA A 574 -30.57 14.13 -5.76
N TRP A 575 -30.83 14.02 -4.46
CA TRP A 575 -31.74 13.05 -3.88
C TRP A 575 -32.66 13.75 -2.87
N ARG A 576 -33.97 13.68 -3.07
CA ARG A 576 -34.98 14.27 -2.17
C ARG A 576 -35.58 13.23 -1.26
N LYS A 577 -35.58 13.49 0.05
CA LYS A 577 -36.20 12.58 1.02
C LYS A 577 -37.73 12.67 0.94
N GLN A 578 -38.39 11.53 0.79
CA GLN A 578 -39.84 11.40 0.60
C GLN A 578 -40.69 11.50 1.86
#